data_AF-A0A8H4V4F7-F1
#
_entry.id   AF-A0A8H4V4F7-F1
#
_cell.length_a   1.000
_cell.length_b   1.000
_cell.length_c   1.000
_cell.angle_alpha   90.00
_cell.angle_beta   90.00
_cell.angle_gamma   90.00
#
_symmetry.space_group_name_H-M   'P 1'
#
loop_
_entity.id
_entity.type
_entity.pdbx_description
1 polymer ?
#
loop_
_entity_poly.entity_id
_entity_poly.type
_entity_poly.pdbx_seq_one_letter_code
_entity_poly.pdbx_strand_id
1 'polypeptide(L)'
;MSKRVTIFEPPPLDNSKAAIENVLDLTPISDIGPDVFTNTRPLWHPPGARGIYGGAVIAQCLSAAQRTVPENFFVHSMHCYFVLAGDSEIPIVY
;
A
#
# COMPACT_ATOMS: atom_id res chain seq x y z
N MET A 1 -15.91 18.56 4.99
CA MET A 1 -15.74 17.46 4.02
C MET A 1 -15.26 16.24 4.79
N SER A 2 -15.89 15.08 4.61
CA SER A 2 -15.46 13.84 5.28
C SER A 2 -14.02 13.52 4.85
N LYS A 3 -13.08 13.55 5.78
CA LYS A 3 -11.66 13.28 5.51
C LYS A 3 -11.52 11.79 5.22
N ARG A 4 -11.52 11.41 3.94
CA ARG A 4 -11.27 10.01 3.54
C ARG A 4 -9.77 9.76 3.58
N VAL A 5 -9.38 8.73 4.33
CA VAL A 5 -7.99 8.31 4.54
C VAL A 5 -7.48 7.46 3.35
N THR A 6 -8.39 6.93 2.55
CA THR A 6 -8.13 6.21 1.30
C THR A 6 -8.73 6.97 0.11
N ILE A 7 -8.18 6.77 -1.09
CA ILE A 7 -8.70 7.38 -2.32
C ILE A 7 -10.07 6.78 -2.67
N PHE A 8 -10.17 5.44 -2.61
CA PHE A 8 -11.39 4.68 -2.87
C PHE A 8 -11.99 4.14 -1.57
N GLU A 9 -13.27 3.79 -1.61
CA GLU A 9 -13.91 3.12 -0.48
C GLU A 9 -13.35 1.68 -0.34
N PRO A 10 -12.84 1.30 0.84
CA PRO A 10 -12.26 -0.03 1.02
C PRO A 10 -13.36 -1.10 0.86
N PRO A 11 -13.11 -2.18 0.10
CA PRO A 11 -14.03 -3.31 0.05
C PRO A 11 -14.12 -4.01 1.41
N PRO A 12 -15.13 -4.87 1.65
CA PRO A 12 -15.16 -5.74 2.83
C PRO A 12 -13.87 -6.56 2.99
N LEU A 13 -13.57 -7.01 4.20
CA LEU A 13 -12.43 -7.92 4.43
C LEU A 13 -12.65 -9.23 3.68
N ASP A 14 -11.61 -9.69 2.98
CA ASP A 14 -11.59 -11.00 2.35
C ASP A 14 -11.13 -12.03 3.38
N ASN A 15 -12.08 -12.82 3.89
CA ASN A 15 -11.80 -13.83 4.91
C ASN A 15 -11.07 -15.07 4.37
N SER A 16 -10.88 -15.18 3.04
CA SER A 16 -10.06 -16.25 2.45
C SER A 16 -8.57 -15.94 2.50
N LYS A 17 -8.21 -14.67 2.68
CA LYS A 17 -6.84 -14.18 2.80
C LYS A 17 -6.40 -14.12 4.27
N ALA A 18 -5.10 -14.21 4.50
CA ALA A 18 -4.52 -13.86 5.80
C ALA A 18 -4.80 -12.37 6.12
N ALA A 19 -4.83 -12.04 7.42
CA ALA A 19 -5.09 -10.68 7.87
C ALA A 19 -4.11 -9.66 7.27
N ILE A 20 -2.83 -10.04 7.13
CA ILE A 20 -1.80 -9.17 6.56
C ILE A 20 -2.02 -8.90 5.07
N GLU A 21 -2.54 -9.86 4.31
CA GLU A 21 -2.79 -9.67 2.87
C GLU A 21 -3.90 -8.63 2.65
N ASN A 22 -4.94 -8.64 3.49
CA ASN A 22 -5.97 -7.59 3.47
C ASN A 22 -5.40 -6.19 3.76
N VAL A 23 -4.38 -6.10 4.64
CA VAL A 23 -3.72 -4.83 4.99
C VAL A 23 -2.83 -4.33 3.84
N LEU A 24 -2.15 -5.25 3.15
CA LEU A 24 -1.22 -4.93 2.07
C LEU A 24 -1.89 -4.79 0.70
N ASP A 25 -3.19 -5.04 0.60
CA ASP A 25 -3.93 -4.91 -0.65
C ASP A 25 -3.78 -3.49 -1.25
N LEU A 26 -3.61 -3.48 -2.57
CA LEU A 26 -3.48 -2.27 -3.39
C LEU A 26 -4.60 -2.16 -4.41
N THR A 27 -5.13 -0.96 -4.57
CA THR A 27 -6.13 -0.60 -5.58
C THR A 27 -5.44 0.15 -6.72
N PRO A 28 -5.60 -0.27 -7.99
CA PRO A 28 -5.09 0.48 -9.14
C PRO A 28 -5.78 1.85 -9.26
N ILE A 29 -5.04 2.87 -9.67
CA ILE A 29 -5.58 4.19 -10.04
C ILE A 29 -5.51 4.34 -11.56
N SER A 30 -6.40 3.63 -12.26
CA SER A 30 -6.40 3.56 -13.73
C SER A 30 -6.55 4.92 -14.42
N ASP A 31 -7.15 5.91 -13.75
CA ASP A 31 -7.28 7.28 -14.27
C ASP A 31 -5.95 8.04 -14.33
N ILE A 32 -4.93 7.61 -13.57
CA ILE A 32 -3.59 8.21 -13.56
C ILE A 32 -2.64 7.43 -14.49
N GLY A 33 -2.70 6.11 -14.48
CA GLY A 33 -1.85 5.27 -15.35
C GLY A 33 -2.00 3.76 -15.10
N PRO A 34 -1.42 2.93 -15.97
CA PRO A 34 -1.54 1.47 -15.90
C PRO A 34 -0.79 0.85 -14.70
N ASP A 35 0.27 1.50 -14.23
CA ASP A 35 1.18 1.00 -13.19
C ASP A 35 1.14 1.85 -11.91
N VAL A 36 0.01 2.52 -11.67
CA VAL A 36 -0.17 3.42 -10.52
C VAL A 36 -1.14 2.79 -9.55
N PHE A 37 -0.75 2.68 -8.28
CA PHE A 37 -1.54 2.01 -7.25
C PHE A 37 -1.69 2.86 -5.99
N THR A 38 -2.65 2.53 -5.14
CA THR A 38 -2.80 3.12 -3.80
C THR A 38 -3.18 2.07 -2.77
N ASN A 39 -2.95 2.38 -1.50
CA ASN A 39 -3.40 1.52 -0.40
C ASN A 39 -4.92 1.37 -0.42
N THR A 40 -5.40 0.12 -0.47
CA THR A 40 -6.84 -0.17 -0.45
C THR A 40 -7.48 0.17 0.89
N ARG A 41 -6.71 0.10 1.98
CA ARG A 41 -7.17 0.30 3.36
C ARG A 41 -6.30 1.35 4.07
N PRO A 42 -6.80 1.99 5.15
CA PRO A 42 -6.01 2.93 5.93
C PRO A 42 -4.69 2.34 6.40
N LEU A 43 -3.64 3.16 6.36
CA LEU A 43 -2.30 2.77 6.78
C LEU A 43 -2.23 2.72 8.30
N TRP A 44 -1.53 1.72 8.84
CA TRP A 44 -1.41 1.60 10.28
C TRP A 44 -0.35 2.56 10.84
N HIS A 45 -0.75 3.41 11.78
CA HIS A 45 0.14 4.21 12.62
C HIS A 45 0.32 3.52 13.98
N PRO A 46 1.51 2.96 14.27
CA PRO A 46 1.77 2.35 15.56
C PRO A 46 1.71 3.39 16.71
N PRO A 47 1.13 3.07 17.87
CA PRO A 47 1.07 3.98 19.00
C PRO A 47 2.45 4.53 19.39
N GLY A 48 2.58 5.86 19.48
CA GLY A 48 3.83 6.53 19.86
C GLY A 48 4.90 6.58 18.75
N ALA A 49 4.63 6.03 17.56
CA ALA A 49 5.55 6.12 16.44
C ALA A 49 5.51 7.50 15.76
N ARG A 50 6.60 7.86 15.08
CA ARG A 50 6.71 9.10 14.31
C ARG A 50 5.87 9.09 13.02
N GLY A 51 5.54 7.92 12.50
CA GLY A 51 4.76 7.76 11.27
C GLY A 51 4.25 6.34 11.12
N ILE A 52 3.68 6.06 9.96
CA ILE A 52 3.16 4.73 9.60
C ILE A 52 4.20 3.62 9.71
N TYR A 53 3.71 2.38 9.85
CA TYR A 53 4.55 1.21 9.89
C TYR A 53 5.27 0.97 8.56
N GLY A 54 6.58 1.22 8.52
CA GLY A 54 7.38 1.16 7.30
C GLY A 54 7.41 -0.21 6.62
N GLY A 55 7.26 -1.31 7.37
CA GLY A 55 7.19 -2.65 6.80
C GLY A 55 5.99 -2.85 5.86
N ALA A 56 4.84 -2.26 6.21
CA ALA A 56 3.66 -2.30 5.34
C ALA A 56 3.88 -1.53 4.04
N VAL A 57 4.51 -0.35 4.14
CA VAL A 57 4.82 0.49 2.97
C VAL A 57 5.80 -0.21 2.04
N ILE A 58 6.86 -0.83 2.57
CA ILE A 58 7.84 -1.59 1.77
C ILE A 58 7.15 -2.76 1.05
N ALA A 59 6.32 -3.52 1.76
CA ALA A 59 5.63 -4.65 1.16
C ALA A 59 4.62 -4.22 0.09
N GLN A 60 3.95 -3.08 0.28
CA GLN A 60 3.09 -2.46 -0.72
C GLN A 60 3.88 -1.97 -1.95
N CYS A 61 4.98 -1.22 -1.77
CA CYS A 61 5.87 -0.84 -2.87
C CYS A 61 6.33 -2.05 -3.69
N LEU A 62 6.71 -3.13 -3.00
CA LEU A 62 7.17 -4.34 -3.66
C LEU A 62 6.02 -5.06 -4.39
N SER A 63 4.83 -5.12 -3.78
CA SER A 63 3.64 -5.69 -4.43
C SER A 63 3.24 -4.90 -5.67
N ALA A 64 3.30 -3.57 -5.63
CA ALA A 64 3.07 -2.71 -6.79
C ALA A 64 4.06 -3.04 -7.91
N ALA A 65 5.37 -3.01 -7.62
CA ALA A 65 6.42 -3.32 -8.60
C ALA A 65 6.28 -4.73 -9.20
N GLN A 66 5.89 -5.72 -8.39
CA GLN A 66 5.72 -7.10 -8.85
C GLN A 66 4.53 -7.27 -9.81
N ARG A 67 3.54 -6.36 -9.79
CA ARG A 67 2.39 -6.34 -10.72
C ARG A 67 2.73 -5.73 -12.09
N THR A 68 3.86 -5.03 -12.21
CA THR A 68 4.27 -4.36 -13.45
C THR A 68 5.27 -5.18 -14.27
N VAL A 69 5.54 -6.42 -13.85
CA VAL A 69 6.47 -7.35 -14.53
C VAL A 69 5.75 -8.64 -14.90
N PRO A 70 6.27 -9.43 -15.86
CA PRO A 70 5.68 -10.71 -16.21
C PRO A 70 5.63 -11.69 -15.03
N GLU A 71 4.66 -12.60 -15.00
CA GLU A 71 4.42 -13.52 -13.87
C GLU A 71 5.61 -14.44 -13.53
N ASN A 72 6.53 -14.65 -14.48
CA ASN A 72 7.73 -15.46 -14.28
C ASN A 72 8.96 -14.66 -13.80
N PHE A 73 8.82 -13.35 -13.58
CA PHE A 73 9.84 -12.51 -12.94
C PHE A 73 9.58 -12.45 -11.45
N PHE A 74 10.51 -12.95 -10.63
CA PHE A 74 10.38 -12.91 -9.18
C PHE A 74 11.37 -11.91 -8.59
N VAL A 75 10.92 -11.13 -7.61
CA VAL A 75 11.81 -10.28 -6.80
C VAL A 75 12.97 -11.11 -6.23
N HIS A 76 14.19 -10.61 -6.41
CA HIS A 76 15.39 -11.18 -5.80
C HIS A 76 16.00 -10.24 -4.74
N SER A 77 15.80 -8.93 -4.86
CA SER A 77 16.30 -7.92 -3.93
C SER A 77 15.46 -6.64 -4.03
N MET A 78 15.46 -5.84 -2.95
CA MET A 78 14.85 -4.52 -2.91
C MET A 78 15.75 -3.59 -2.10
N HIS A 79 15.96 -2.37 -2.61
CA HIS A 79 16.65 -1.31 -1.91
C HIS A 79 15.70 -0.13 -1.75
N CYS A 80 15.55 0.39 -0.54
CA CYS A 80 14.66 1.50 -0.27
C CYS A 80 15.23 2.41 0.82
N TYR A 81 14.85 3.68 0.77
CA TYR A 81 15.18 4.69 1.78
C TYR A 81 13.90 5.37 2.25
N PHE A 82 13.77 5.56 3.56
CA PHE A 82 12.72 6.41 4.11
C PHE A 82 13.20 7.87 4.11
N VAL A 83 12.61 8.70 3.26
CA VAL A 83 12.95 10.13 3.15
C VAL A 83 12.16 10.95 4.18
N LEU A 84 10.88 10.64 4.36
CA LEU A 84 9.97 11.33 5.28
C LEU A 84 9.14 10.31 6.07
N ALA A 85 8.65 10.73 7.24
CA ALA A 85 7.67 9.96 7.99
C ALA A 85 6.30 10.05 7.29
N GLY A 86 5.68 8.91 7.01
CA GLY A 86 4.34 8.87 6.42
C GLY A 86 3.26 9.19 7.45
N ASP A 87 2.23 9.92 7.01
CA ASP A 87 1.02 10.23 7.78
C ASP A 87 -0.06 9.18 7.44
N SER A 88 -0.61 8.49 8.45
CA SER A 88 -1.64 7.46 8.22
C SER A 88 -2.94 8.02 7.67
N GLU A 89 -3.14 9.33 7.76
CA GLU A 89 -4.35 10.01 7.33
C GLU A 89 -4.32 10.43 5.86
N ILE A 90 -3.20 10.20 5.18
CA ILE A 90 -2.98 10.56 3.78
C ILE A 90 -2.72 9.27 3.00
N PRO A 91 -3.47 8.98 1.93
CA PRO A 91 -3.22 7.80 1.12
C PRO A 91 -1.86 7.92 0.42
N ILE A 92 -1.20 6.78 0.21
CA ILE A 92 0.04 6.70 -0.56
C ILE A 92 -0.29 6.27 -1.97
N VAL A 93 0.37 6.93 -2.93
CA VAL A 93 0.43 6.50 -4.33
C VAL A 93 1.76 5.79 -4.53
N TYR A 94 1.70 4.58 -5.07
CA TYR A 94 2.84 3.71 -5.38
C TYR A 94 3.04 3.65 -6.89
#